data_AF-A0A438GQ20-F1
#
_entry.id   AF-A0A438GQ20-F1
#
_cell.length_a   1.000
_cell.length_b   1.000
_cell.length_c   1.000
_cell.angle_alpha   90.00
_cell.angle_beta   90.00
_cell.angle_gamma   90.00
#
_symmetry.space_group_name_H-M   'P 1'
#
loop_
_entity.id
_entity.type
_entity.pdbx_description
1 polymer ?
#
loop_
_entity_poly.entity_id
_entity_poly.type
_entity_poly.pdbx_seq_one_letter_code
_entity_poly.pdbx_strand_id
1 'polypeptide(L)'
;MDNSQAPERIVNDHEETKLSAQQKPSKGGWRSAIFVIFVEVAERFSYYGVSGNLITYLTNVLGQPTATAAKNVNIWSGVSMVSPILGAIVADSYLGRFKTIIISSIIYFMGVLLLTLSVSVASLRHHQSIFFLALYIISIGEGGHKPCVQAFAADQFNDDMHRRRPPRAHSSTGGTPASSPAPPSRCSL
;
A
#
# COMPACT_ATOMS: atom_id res chain seq x y z
N MET A 1 65.34 15.46 -5.51
CA MET A 1 64.10 16.07 -5.00
C MET A 1 63.03 15.81 -6.03
N ASP A 2 61.95 15.19 -5.55
CA ASP A 2 60.71 14.84 -6.24
C ASP A 2 60.12 16.07 -6.95
N ASN A 3 59.24 15.97 -7.95
CA ASN A 3 58.03 15.18 -7.93
C ASN A 3 57.37 15.22 -9.32
N SER A 4 57.06 14.04 -9.88
CA SER A 4 56.13 13.89 -10.99
C SER A 4 54.71 14.08 -10.46
N GLN A 5 54.00 15.13 -10.87
CA GLN A 5 52.56 15.24 -10.62
C GLN A 5 51.83 15.47 -11.95
N ALA A 6 51.03 14.47 -12.31
CA ALA A 6 50.10 14.46 -13.43
C ALA A 6 49.10 15.63 -13.36
N PRO A 7 48.48 16.04 -14.49
CA PRO A 7 47.44 17.05 -14.45
C PRO A 7 46.26 16.53 -13.62
N GLU A 8 45.96 17.24 -12.53
CA GLU A 8 44.74 17.02 -11.75
C GLU A 8 43.54 17.16 -12.68
N ARG A 9 42.86 16.03 -12.91
CA ARG A 9 41.51 16.00 -13.46
C ARG A 9 40.61 16.72 -12.46
N ILE A 10 40.42 18.01 -12.65
CA ILE A 10 39.20 18.70 -12.18
C ILE A 10 38.08 18.24 -13.11
N VAL A 11 37.63 17.00 -12.90
CA VAL A 11 36.42 16.44 -13.51
C VAL A 11 35.35 16.51 -12.43
N ASN A 12 34.54 17.55 -12.53
CA ASN A 12 33.12 17.54 -12.19
C ASN A 12 32.68 16.91 -10.86
N ASP A 13 33.23 17.33 -9.72
CA ASP A 13 32.58 17.10 -8.40
C ASP A 13 31.19 17.78 -8.31
N HIS A 14 30.97 18.79 -9.16
CA HIS A 14 29.69 19.47 -9.27
C HIS A 14 28.60 18.69 -10.03
N GLU A 15 28.96 17.56 -10.67
CA GLU A 15 28.03 16.73 -11.42
C GLU A 15 27.64 15.44 -10.66
N GLU A 16 28.54 14.85 -9.86
CA GLU A 16 28.17 13.71 -8.98
C GLU A 16 27.25 14.10 -7.81
N THR A 17 27.34 15.34 -7.33
CA THR A 17 26.44 15.83 -6.26
C THR A 17 25.00 16.01 -6.76
N LYS A 18 24.78 16.13 -8.08
CA LYS A 18 23.44 16.32 -8.65
C LYS A 18 22.69 15.01 -8.95
N LEU A 19 23.36 13.87 -8.99
CA LEU A 19 22.68 12.58 -9.20
C LEU A 19 22.06 12.02 -7.92
N SER A 20 22.60 12.40 -6.76
CA SER A 20 22.10 11.96 -5.43
C SER A 20 21.09 12.92 -4.80
N ALA A 21 20.93 14.11 -5.38
CA ALA A 21 19.95 15.12 -4.98
C ALA A 21 18.65 15.04 -5.81
N GLN A 22 18.26 13.84 -6.25
CA GLN A 22 16.86 13.56 -6.55
C GLN A 22 16.09 13.73 -5.23
N GLN A 23 15.57 14.95 -5.01
CA GLN A 23 14.65 15.28 -3.94
C GLN A 23 13.59 14.18 -3.85
N LYS A 24 13.71 13.34 -2.83
CA LYS A 24 12.73 12.32 -2.48
C LYS A 24 11.36 13.02 -2.47
N PRO A 25 10.43 12.68 -3.37
CA PRO A 25 9.14 13.36 -3.44
C PRO A 25 8.51 13.27 -2.05
N SER A 26 8.12 14.42 -1.50
CA SER A 26 7.50 14.56 -0.18
C SER A 26 6.38 13.53 -0.07
N LYS A 27 6.62 12.45 0.67
CA LYS A 27 5.64 11.38 0.90
C LYS A 27 4.39 12.03 1.49
N GLY A 28 3.24 11.85 0.84
CA GLY A 28 1.97 12.41 1.26
C GLY A 28 1.73 12.18 2.75
N GLY A 29 1.54 13.27 3.50
CA GLY A 29 1.50 13.24 4.97
C GLY A 29 0.32 12.44 5.55
N TRP A 30 0.32 12.33 6.88
CA TRP A 30 -0.71 11.65 7.70
C TRP A 30 -2.16 11.90 7.27
N ARG A 31 -2.48 13.11 6.77
CA ARG A 31 -3.81 13.46 6.27
C ARG A 31 -4.25 12.62 5.07
N SER A 32 -3.34 12.34 4.14
CA SER A 32 -3.65 11.48 2.98
C SER A 32 -3.85 10.03 3.40
N ALA A 33 -3.07 9.54 4.36
CA ALA A 33 -3.23 8.18 4.88
C ALA A 33 -4.59 8.01 5.58
N ILE A 34 -5.00 8.98 6.41
CA ILE A 34 -6.33 8.97 7.06
C ILE A 34 -7.46 8.96 6.03
N PHE A 35 -7.35 9.78 4.97
CA PHE A 35 -8.35 9.79 3.90
C PHE A 35 -8.47 8.44 3.19
N VAL A 36 -7.33 7.82 2.85
CA VAL A 36 -7.31 6.49 2.21
C VAL A 36 -7.91 5.42 3.12
N ILE A 37 -7.60 5.44 4.41
CA ILE A 37 -8.19 4.52 5.40
C ILE A 37 -9.72 4.68 5.45
N PHE A 38 -10.21 5.91 5.47
CA PHE A 38 -11.66 6.16 5.50
C PHE A 38 -12.35 5.64 4.24
N VAL A 39 -11.75 5.88 3.07
CA VAL A 39 -12.24 5.35 1.78
C VAL A 39 -12.27 3.82 1.81
N GLU A 40 -11.20 3.17 2.27
CA GLU A 40 -11.14 1.71 2.36
C GLU A 40 -12.22 1.17 3.31
N VAL A 41 -12.42 1.77 4.48
CA VAL A 41 -13.47 1.33 5.42
C VAL A 41 -14.85 1.47 4.80
N ALA A 42 -15.13 2.58 4.10
CA ALA A 42 -16.39 2.79 3.40
C ALA A 42 -16.61 1.75 2.29
N GLU A 43 -15.57 1.40 1.55
CA GLU A 43 -15.63 0.36 0.52
C GLU A 43 -15.90 -1.01 1.12
N ARG A 44 -15.22 -1.39 2.21
CA ARG A 44 -15.49 -2.66 2.91
C ARG A 44 -16.92 -2.72 3.43
N PHE A 45 -17.40 -1.63 4.02
CA PHE A 45 -18.79 -1.55 4.49
C PHE A 45 -19.78 -1.76 3.35
N SER A 46 -19.57 -1.09 2.22
CA SER A 46 -20.41 -1.24 1.02
C SER A 46 -20.37 -2.68 0.48
N TYR A 47 -19.18 -3.28 0.38
CA TYR A 47 -19.02 -4.65 -0.11
C TYR A 47 -19.79 -5.67 0.74
N TYR A 48 -19.64 -5.61 2.07
CA TYR A 48 -20.36 -6.51 2.96
C TYR A 48 -21.86 -6.25 2.96
N GLY A 49 -22.30 -5.00 2.80
CA GLY A 49 -23.70 -4.65 2.60
C GLY A 49 -24.30 -5.27 1.34
N VAL A 50 -23.57 -5.24 0.23
CA VAL A 50 -23.97 -5.91 -1.02
C VAL A 50 -23.96 -7.42 -0.84
N SER A 51 -22.86 -7.99 -0.36
CA SER A 51 -22.70 -9.44 -0.17
C SER A 51 -23.77 -10.04 0.75
N GLY A 52 -24.09 -9.38 1.86
CA GLY A 52 -25.08 -9.86 2.84
C GLY A 52 -26.51 -9.84 2.32
N ASN A 53 -26.83 -8.90 1.42
CA ASN A 53 -28.18 -8.76 0.86
C ASN A 53 -28.35 -9.43 -0.50
N LEU A 54 -27.26 -9.83 -1.17
CA LEU A 54 -27.28 -10.31 -2.55
C LEU A 54 -28.18 -11.53 -2.74
N ILE A 55 -28.07 -12.55 -1.88
CA ILE A 55 -28.89 -13.76 -2.01
C ILE A 55 -30.38 -13.44 -1.87
N THR A 56 -30.74 -12.66 -0.85
CA THR A 56 -32.10 -12.21 -0.58
C THR A 56 -32.67 -11.41 -1.75
N TYR A 57 -31.86 -10.54 -2.37
CA TYR A 57 -32.27 -9.78 -3.53
C TYR A 57 -32.52 -10.67 -4.76
N LEU A 58 -31.63 -11.62 -5.02
CA LEU A 58 -31.78 -12.57 -6.14
C LEU A 58 -33.02 -13.45 -5.99
N THR A 59 -33.33 -13.93 -4.78
CA THR A 59 -34.49 -14.79 -4.54
C THR A 59 -35.79 -14.01 -4.46
N ASN A 60 -35.83 -12.91 -3.70
CA ASN A 60 -37.10 -12.23 -3.37
C ASN A 60 -37.49 -11.15 -4.38
N VAL A 61 -36.51 -10.48 -5.01
CA VAL A 61 -36.78 -9.39 -5.96
C VAL A 61 -36.67 -9.88 -7.40
N LEU A 62 -35.60 -10.62 -7.73
CA LEU A 62 -35.42 -11.17 -9.08
C LEU A 62 -36.19 -12.48 -9.31
N GLY A 63 -36.73 -13.11 -8.26
CA GLY A 63 -37.51 -14.34 -8.35
C GLY A 63 -36.69 -15.55 -8.80
N GLN A 64 -35.37 -15.55 -8.63
CA GLN A 64 -34.55 -16.69 -9.01
C GLN A 64 -34.77 -17.86 -8.04
N PRO A 65 -34.78 -19.12 -8.54
CA PRO A 65 -34.73 -20.29 -7.67
C PRO A 65 -33.50 -20.23 -6.75
N THR A 66 -33.65 -20.62 -5.49
CA THR A 66 -32.59 -20.55 -4.47
C THR A 66 -31.28 -21.20 -4.93
N ALA A 67 -31.35 -22.32 -5.67
CA ALA A 67 -30.17 -22.98 -6.22
C ALA A 67 -29.43 -22.11 -7.26
N THR A 68 -30.16 -21.43 -8.15
CA THR A 68 -29.59 -20.53 -9.16
C THR A 68 -29.03 -19.26 -8.50
N ALA A 69 -29.74 -18.70 -7.53
CA ALA A 69 -29.29 -17.54 -6.79
C ALA A 69 -27.99 -17.82 -6.02
N ALA A 70 -27.92 -18.96 -5.31
CA ALA A 70 -26.71 -19.39 -4.61
C ALA A 70 -25.54 -19.63 -5.56
N LYS A 71 -25.79 -20.22 -6.74
CA LYS A 71 -24.78 -20.36 -7.79
C LYS A 71 -24.21 -18.99 -8.21
N ASN A 72 -25.08 -18.02 -8.47
CA ASN A 72 -24.66 -16.68 -8.89
C ASN A 72 -23.87 -15.94 -7.79
N VAL A 73 -24.28 -16.07 -6.53
CA VAL A 73 -23.54 -15.53 -5.37
C VAL A 73 -22.15 -16.17 -5.27
N ASN A 74 -22.05 -17.49 -5.42
CA ASN A 74 -20.78 -18.20 -5.35
C ASN A 74 -19.85 -17.83 -6.51
N ILE A 75 -20.38 -17.67 -7.73
CA ILE A 75 -19.61 -17.19 -8.88
C ILE A 75 -19.10 -15.78 -8.60
N TRP A 76 -19.96 -14.87 -8.16
CA TRP A 76 -19.58 -13.49 -7.82
C TRP A 76 -18.48 -13.46 -6.75
N SER A 77 -18.64 -14.25 -5.68
CA SER A 77 -17.63 -14.40 -4.64
C SER A 77 -16.29 -14.91 -5.20
N GLY A 78 -16.33 -15.95 -6.05
CA GLY A 78 -15.14 -16.47 -6.73
C GLY A 78 -14.44 -15.42 -7.60
N VAL A 79 -15.20 -14.62 -8.35
CA VAL A 79 -14.65 -13.50 -9.15
C VAL A 79 -14.01 -12.45 -8.25
N SER A 80 -14.65 -12.07 -7.14
CA SER A 80 -14.09 -11.12 -6.15
C SER A 80 -12.82 -11.65 -5.47
N MET A 81 -12.64 -12.97 -5.37
CA MET A 81 -11.41 -13.58 -4.85
C MET A 81 -10.26 -13.59 -5.86
N VAL A 82 -10.56 -13.74 -7.15
CA VAL A 82 -9.55 -13.76 -8.22
C VAL A 82 -9.16 -12.36 -8.66
N SER A 83 -10.09 -11.40 -8.61
CA SER A 83 -9.90 -10.01 -9.01
C SER A 83 -8.65 -9.33 -8.41
N PRO A 84 -8.30 -9.51 -7.12
CA PRO A 84 -7.08 -8.95 -6.52
C PRO A 84 -5.79 -9.42 -7.18
N ILE A 85 -5.75 -10.66 -7.66
CA ILE A 85 -4.58 -11.21 -8.36
C ILE A 85 -4.39 -10.48 -9.69
N LEU A 86 -5.48 -10.28 -10.44
CA LEU A 86 -5.45 -9.52 -11.68
C LEU A 86 -5.11 -8.04 -11.44
N GLY A 87 -5.69 -7.44 -10.40
CA GLY A 87 -5.41 -6.07 -9.98
C GLY A 87 -3.94 -5.86 -9.63
N ALA A 88 -3.32 -6.81 -8.93
CA ALA A 88 -1.89 -6.78 -8.60
C ALA A 88 -1.01 -6.83 -9.86
N ILE A 89 -1.27 -7.78 -10.76
CA ILE A 89 -0.50 -7.90 -12.02
C ILE A 89 -0.56 -6.61 -12.84
N VAL A 90 -1.75 -6.01 -12.95
CA VAL A 90 -1.95 -4.74 -13.67
C VAL A 90 -1.22 -3.59 -12.98
N ALA A 91 -1.27 -3.53 -11.64
CA ALA A 91 -0.60 -2.52 -10.85
C ALA A 91 0.93 -2.56 -11.03
N ASP A 92 1.50 -3.76 -11.04
CA ASP A 92 2.92 -4.01 -11.17
C ASP A 92 3.43 -3.81 -12.60
N SER A 93 2.59 -4.05 -13.61
CA SER A 93 3.01 -4.06 -15.02
C SER A 93 2.88 -2.70 -15.73
N TYR A 94 1.84 -1.90 -15.44
CA TYR A 94 1.45 -0.80 -16.35
C TYR A 94 1.28 0.58 -15.72
N LEU A 95 0.83 0.71 -14.46
CA LEU A 95 0.30 1.98 -13.95
C LEU A 95 1.03 2.55 -12.73
N GLY A 96 1.79 1.73 -12.01
CA GLY A 96 2.33 2.09 -10.70
C GLY A 96 1.27 2.05 -9.58
N ARG A 97 1.73 1.91 -8.34
CA ARG A 97 0.87 1.60 -7.17
C ARG A 97 -0.22 2.66 -6.93
N PHE A 98 0.13 3.95 -6.88
CA PHE A 98 -0.82 5.01 -6.54
C PHE A 98 -1.91 5.21 -7.59
N LYS A 99 -1.56 5.20 -8.89
CA LYS A 99 -2.55 5.39 -9.96
C LYS A 99 -3.55 4.24 -10.02
N THR A 100 -3.09 3.02 -9.74
CA THR A 100 -3.96 1.84 -9.64
C THR A 100 -5.00 2.01 -8.53
N ILE A 101 -4.60 2.47 -7.33
CA ILE A 101 -5.55 2.74 -6.22
C ILE A 101 -6.65 3.71 -6.68
N ILE A 102 -6.28 4.85 -7.26
CA ILE A 102 -7.22 5.89 -7.67
C ILE A 102 -8.18 5.37 -8.75
N ILE A 103 -7.67 4.68 -9.77
CA ILE A 103 -8.50 4.10 -10.83
C ILE A 103 -9.47 3.05 -10.27
N SER A 104 -8.96 2.18 -9.38
CA SER A 104 -9.75 1.13 -8.75
C SER A 104 -10.87 1.71 -7.87
N SER A 105 -10.61 2.79 -7.12
CA SER A 105 -11.64 3.52 -6.36
C SER A 105 -12.73 4.11 -7.27
N ILE A 106 -12.34 4.69 -8.41
CA ILE A 106 -13.31 5.25 -9.36
C ILE A 106 -14.18 4.14 -9.95
N ILE A 107 -13.57 3.02 -10.35
CA ILE A 107 -14.30 1.85 -10.88
C ILE A 107 -15.26 1.30 -9.82
N TYR A 108 -14.81 1.17 -8.57
CA TYR A 108 -15.64 0.70 -7.46
C TYR A 108 -16.84 1.63 -7.22
N PHE A 109 -16.60 2.93 -7.12
CA PHE A 109 -17.65 3.93 -6.93
C PHE A 109 -18.69 3.91 -8.06
N MET A 110 -18.23 3.81 -9.31
CA MET A 110 -19.10 3.66 -10.48
C MET A 110 -19.95 2.38 -10.41
N GLY A 111 -19.38 1.27 -9.94
CA GLY A 111 -20.10 0.01 -9.73
C GLY A 111 -21.22 0.14 -8.69
N VAL A 112 -20.93 0.73 -7.53
CA VAL A 112 -21.94 0.95 -6.47
C VAL A 112 -23.01 1.95 -6.90
N LEU A 113 -22.63 3.00 -7.63
CA LEU A 113 -23.58 3.95 -8.21
C LEU A 113 -24.52 3.26 -9.21
N LEU A 114 -23.98 2.47 -10.13
CA LEU A 114 -24.76 1.73 -11.11
C LEU A 114 -25.67 0.69 -10.44
N LEU A 115 -25.19 0.02 -9.39
CA LEU A 115 -25.99 -0.91 -8.60
C LEU A 115 -27.18 -0.20 -7.95
N THR A 116 -26.92 0.97 -7.33
CA THR A 116 -27.95 1.78 -6.69
C THR A 116 -29.01 2.24 -7.70
N LEU A 117 -28.58 2.77 -8.85
CA LEU A 117 -29.48 3.15 -9.93
C LEU A 117 -30.30 1.98 -10.47
N SER A 118 -29.68 0.79 -10.60
CA SER A 118 -30.36 -0.42 -11.03
C SER A 118 -31.47 -0.85 -10.07
N VAL A 119 -31.27 -0.65 -8.76
CA VAL A 119 -32.26 -0.98 -7.73
C VAL A 119 -33.34 0.11 -7.62
N SER A 120 -32.96 1.39 -7.70
CA SER A 120 -33.88 2.52 -7.60
C SER A 120 -34.78 2.68 -8.82
N VAL A 121 -34.29 2.36 -10.02
CA VAL A 121 -35.04 2.46 -11.27
C VAL A 121 -35.53 1.07 -11.69
N ALA A 122 -36.50 0.55 -10.94
CA ALA A 122 -37.13 -0.77 -11.16
C ALA A 122 -37.85 -0.92 -12.52
N SER A 123 -37.98 0.16 -13.31
CA SER A 123 -38.69 0.18 -14.59
C SER A 123 -37.81 -0.13 -15.82
N LEU A 124 -36.50 -0.33 -15.64
CA LEU A 124 -35.61 -0.67 -16.76
C LEU A 124 -35.92 -2.08 -17.27
N ARG A 125 -36.28 -2.21 -18.57
CA ARG A 125 -36.42 -3.50 -19.28
C ARG A 125 -35.20 -4.42 -19.11
N HIS A 126 -34.04 -3.85 -18.78
CA HIS A 126 -32.75 -4.52 -18.63
C HIS A 126 -32.20 -4.50 -17.20
N HIS A 127 -33.04 -4.30 -16.17
CA HIS A 127 -32.58 -4.19 -14.77
C HIS A 127 -31.73 -5.38 -14.31
N GLN A 128 -32.06 -6.62 -14.71
CA GLN A 128 -31.28 -7.81 -14.32
C GLN A 128 -29.85 -7.77 -14.89
N SER A 129 -29.70 -7.46 -16.18
CA SER A 129 -28.39 -7.36 -16.82
C SER A 129 -27.54 -6.21 -16.25
N ILE A 130 -28.17 -5.06 -15.97
CA ILE A 130 -27.48 -3.90 -15.39
C ILE A 130 -27.03 -4.21 -13.96
N PHE A 131 -27.86 -4.90 -13.19
CA PHE A 131 -27.53 -5.38 -11.84
C PHE A 131 -26.31 -6.31 -11.84
N PHE A 132 -26.29 -7.33 -12.70
CA PHE A 132 -25.13 -8.23 -12.80
C PHE A 132 -23.89 -7.51 -13.31
N LEU A 133 -24.03 -6.61 -14.29
CA LEU A 133 -22.92 -5.79 -14.76
C LEU A 133 -22.33 -4.95 -13.62
N ALA A 134 -23.18 -4.29 -12.83
CA ALA A 134 -22.75 -3.52 -11.67
C ALA A 134 -22.03 -4.40 -10.63
N LEU A 135 -22.55 -5.60 -10.34
CA LEU A 135 -21.90 -6.55 -9.44
C LEU A 135 -20.50 -6.94 -9.87
N TYR A 136 -20.29 -7.21 -11.16
CA TYR A 136 -18.97 -7.56 -11.68
C TYR A 136 -18.02 -6.36 -11.73
N ILE A 137 -18.52 -5.15 -11.99
CA ILE A 137 -17.72 -3.92 -11.90
C ILE A 137 -17.24 -3.70 -10.46
N ILE A 138 -18.10 -3.92 -9.46
CA ILE A 138 -17.74 -3.85 -8.04
C ILE A 138 -16.61 -4.86 -7.73
N SER A 139 -16.73 -6.12 -8.17
CA SER A 139 -15.69 -7.13 -7.98
C SER A 139 -14.35 -6.72 -8.60
N ILE A 140 -14.36 -6.11 -9.79
CA ILE A 140 -13.15 -5.63 -10.46
C ILE A 140 -12.54 -4.44 -9.69
N GLY A 141 -13.38 -3.48 -9.27
CA GLY A 141 -12.97 -2.32 -8.49
C GLY A 141 -12.37 -2.67 -7.12
N GLU A 142 -12.78 -3.78 -6.51
CA GLU A 142 -12.21 -4.27 -5.25
C GLU A 142 -10.79 -4.84 -5.43
N GLY A 143 -10.47 -5.36 -6.61
CA GLY A 143 -9.22 -6.06 -6.89
C GLY A 143 -7.97 -5.18 -6.78
N GLY A 144 -8.04 -3.92 -7.22
CA GLY A 144 -6.89 -3.02 -7.19
C GLY A 144 -6.56 -2.46 -5.79
N HIS A 145 -7.47 -2.56 -4.83
CA HIS A 145 -7.32 -1.96 -3.50
C HIS A 145 -6.46 -2.78 -2.55
N LYS A 146 -6.74 -4.09 -2.46
CA LYS A 146 -6.09 -5.00 -1.51
C LYS A 146 -4.56 -5.00 -1.58
N PRO A 147 -3.91 -5.16 -2.75
CA PRO A 147 -2.44 -5.18 -2.81
C PRO A 147 -1.83 -3.78 -2.58
N CYS A 148 -2.52 -2.73 -3.02
CA CYS A 148 -1.93 -1.40 -3.08
C CYS A 148 -2.02 -0.64 -1.75
N VAL A 149 -3.11 -0.80 -0.97
CA VAL A 149 -3.20 -0.16 0.35
C VAL A 149 -2.27 -0.83 1.36
N GLN A 150 -2.09 -2.15 1.30
CA GLN A 150 -1.12 -2.84 2.14
C GLN A 150 0.32 -2.39 1.84
N ALA A 151 0.68 -2.25 0.57
CA ALA A 151 1.98 -1.72 0.16
C ALA A 151 2.15 -0.26 0.60
N PHE A 152 1.13 0.60 0.42
CA PHE A 152 1.18 1.99 0.85
C PHE A 152 1.30 2.13 2.37
N ALA A 153 0.53 1.35 3.14
CA ALA A 153 0.64 1.32 4.59
C ALA A 153 2.03 0.87 5.05
N ALA A 154 2.61 -0.16 4.41
CA ALA A 154 3.98 -0.58 4.68
C ALA A 154 5.00 0.53 4.35
N ASP A 155 4.83 1.22 3.22
CA ASP A 155 5.71 2.30 2.75
C ASP A 155 5.71 3.54 3.69
N GLN A 156 4.68 3.69 4.54
CA GLN A 156 4.58 4.77 5.54
C GLN A 156 5.37 4.50 6.83
N PHE A 157 5.68 3.24 7.15
CA PHE A 157 6.44 2.88 8.37
C PHE A 157 7.89 2.44 8.10
N ASN A 158 8.29 2.35 6.83
CA ASN A 158 9.57 1.73 6.45
C ASN A 158 10.81 2.63 6.59
N ASP A 159 10.80 3.72 7.38
CA ASP A 159 11.95 4.64 7.49
C ASP A 159 12.19 5.23 8.91
N ASP A 160 11.76 4.57 10.00
CA ASP A 160 12.02 5.08 11.37
C ASP A 160 12.84 4.15 12.30
N MET A 161 13.14 2.92 11.90
CA MET A 161 13.85 1.96 12.80
C MET A 161 15.39 2.01 12.73
N HIS A 162 15.99 2.80 11.85
CA HIS A 162 17.47 2.91 11.75
C HIS A 162 18.03 4.33 11.93
N ARG A 163 17.20 5.36 12.12
CA ARG A 163 17.67 6.75 12.32
C ARG A 163 17.47 7.32 13.72
N ARG A 164 17.12 6.47 14.72
CA ARG A 164 17.10 6.82 16.14
C ARG A 164 17.95 5.90 17.02
N ARG A 165 19.08 5.41 16.51
CA ARG A 165 20.22 5.27 17.41
C ARG A 165 20.92 6.63 17.38
N PRO A 166 20.80 7.49 18.40
CA PRO A 166 21.78 8.56 18.53
C PRO A 166 23.15 7.89 18.47
N PRO A 167 24.15 8.44 17.75
CA PRO A 167 25.52 8.01 17.97
C PRO A 167 25.72 8.07 19.48
N ARG A 168 26.12 6.95 20.10
CA ARG A 168 26.51 6.99 21.51
C ARG A 168 27.57 8.09 21.59
N ALA A 169 27.21 9.22 22.17
CA ALA A 169 28.14 10.26 22.49
C ALA A 169 29.07 9.65 23.54
N HIS A 170 30.22 9.15 23.11
CA HIS A 170 31.35 9.00 24.01
C HIS A 170 31.84 10.41 24.34
N SER A 171 31.23 10.99 25.36
CA SER A 171 31.73 12.13 26.12
C SER A 171 31.13 11.98 27.50
N SER A 172 31.83 11.98 28.61
CA SER A 172 33.17 12.43 28.97
C SER A 172 33.31 12.00 30.44
N THR A 173 34.52 11.73 30.93
CA THR A 173 35.09 12.37 32.15
C THR A 173 36.23 11.52 32.71
N GLY A 174 37.33 12.21 33.03
CA GLY A 174 38.54 11.62 33.55
C GLY A 174 38.34 10.93 34.90
N GLY A 175 39.06 9.82 35.05
CA GLY A 175 39.41 9.22 36.31
C GLY A 175 40.94 9.09 36.36
N THR A 176 41.52 9.71 37.37
CA THR A 176 42.89 9.56 37.91
C THR A 176 43.54 8.20 37.66
N PRO A 177 44.84 8.11 37.32
CA PRO A 177 45.53 6.84 37.32
C PRO A 177 45.77 6.42 38.78
N ALA A 178 44.93 5.53 39.28
CA ALA A 178 45.21 4.80 40.51
C ALA A 178 46.39 3.87 40.24
N SER A 179 47.57 4.30 40.66
CA SER A 179 48.75 3.47 40.84
C SER A 179 48.40 2.30 41.77
N SER A 180 48.45 1.07 41.25
CA SER A 180 48.53 -0.15 42.06
C SER A 180 49.85 -0.85 41.74
N PRO A 181 50.66 -1.22 42.74
CA PRO A 181 52.02 -1.69 42.52
C PRO A 181 52.01 -3.19 42.18
N ALA A 182 52.76 -3.57 41.16
CA ALA A 182 53.14 -4.96 40.92
C ALA A 182 54.67 -5.08 41.15
N PRO A 183 55.15 -5.88 42.11
CA PRO A 183 56.55 -6.26 42.19
C PRO A 183 56.82 -7.39 41.18
N PRO A 184 58.07 -7.54 40.69
CA PRO A 184 58.80 -8.72 41.18
C PRO A 184 60.34 -8.58 41.28
N SER A 185 60.87 -9.26 42.31
CA SER A 185 62.11 -10.08 42.35
C SER A 185 63.51 -9.45 42.23
N ARG A 186 64.29 -9.47 43.35
CA ARG A 186 65.51 -10.29 43.66
C ARG A 186 66.63 -9.56 44.43
N CYS A 187 67.10 -10.24 45.50
CA CYS A 187 68.48 -10.48 46.01
C CYS A 187 69.56 -9.38 46.15
N SER A 188 70.20 -9.40 47.33
CA SER A 188 71.62 -9.06 47.64
C SER A 188 71.98 -7.56 47.59
N LEU A 189 72.63 -6.93 48.57
CA LEU A 189 73.63 -7.33 49.57
C LEU A 189 73.44 -6.48 50.85
#